data_AF-A0A1F3Y7L0-F1
#
_entry.id   AF-A0A1F3Y7L0-F1
#
_cell.length_a   1.000
_cell.length_b   1.000
_cell.length_c   1.000
_cell.angle_alpha   90.00
_cell.angle_beta   90.00
_cell.angle_gamma   90.00
#
_symmetry.space_group_name_H-M   'P 1'
#
loop_
_entity.id
_entity.type
_entity.pdbx_description
1 polymer ?
#
loop_
_entity_poly.entity_id
_entity_poly.type
_entity_poly.pdbx_seq_one_letter_code
_entity_poly.pdbx_strand_id
1 'polypeptide(L)'
;MGTPARPTTTPNVQATGQQTRRLKKGELLFAEGETSRSMYFVKSGMLRIYKKKGDSNIEIDTIHAGQVVGELAFLDGNPRSASGEALTDCEMIEVSGPVFQDVLTKMPDWLKILLKTVVGRLRTASTRIRQLETASTSFDYSSKDGKRSSHYVYLSPIDVLKISTGLLLVASRNGTSVAGGIDVRVGLLQRYTNQIMGVPVAKITTFMDILEQSEITRIVNENNSTKVILEDIDFLEQMITYLNEENLLEPSKRHDLSVRGFLIMGLMAKHMDRFGVDQATGMKLVNISEIRKLETPEGGKEPFRMEEFTDLVKLGYASSLNIKSQEEMYTAVKAESFLQAYRLQRVVMSIQAVNEQKRKAGAR
;
A
#
# COMPACT_ATOMS: atom_id res chain seq x y z
N MET A 1 -41.42 -12.06 -25.47
CA MET A 1 -41.91 -10.93 -24.64
C MET A 1 -40.93 -10.83 -23.48
N GLY A 2 -39.95 -9.93 -23.43
CA GLY A 2 -39.99 -8.49 -23.58
C GLY A 2 -39.39 -7.92 -22.29
N THR A 3 -38.06 -7.79 -22.25
CA THR A 3 -37.28 -7.27 -21.11
C THR A 3 -37.77 -5.86 -20.73
N PRO A 4 -37.94 -5.51 -19.45
CA PRO A 4 -38.34 -4.16 -19.08
C PRO A 4 -37.20 -3.19 -19.39
N ALA A 5 -37.50 -2.18 -20.19
CA ALA A 5 -36.56 -1.14 -20.59
C ALA A 5 -36.09 -0.34 -19.38
N ARG A 6 -34.77 -0.10 -19.29
CA ARG A 6 -34.17 0.89 -18.39
C ARG A 6 -34.75 2.27 -18.72
N PRO A 7 -35.19 3.08 -17.74
CA PRO A 7 -35.61 4.44 -18.02
C PRO A 7 -34.37 5.27 -18.38
N THR A 8 -34.18 5.54 -19.67
CA THR A 8 -33.32 6.59 -20.19
C THR A 8 -34.02 7.93 -20.01
N THR A 9 -34.05 8.45 -18.79
CA THR A 9 -34.39 9.85 -18.56
C THR A 9 -33.10 10.66 -18.59
N THR A 10 -32.68 11.07 -19.78
CA THR A 10 -31.78 12.22 -19.92
C THR A 10 -32.54 13.43 -19.38
N PRO A 11 -32.11 14.10 -18.29
CA PRO A 11 -32.84 15.24 -17.78
C PRO A 11 -32.74 16.35 -18.83
N ASN A 12 -33.86 16.69 -19.43
CA ASN A 12 -33.98 17.79 -20.40
C ASN A 12 -33.94 19.11 -19.63
N VAL A 13 -32.76 19.49 -19.14
CA VAL A 13 -32.53 20.75 -18.42
C VAL A 13 -32.27 21.82 -19.46
N GLN A 14 -33.32 22.42 -20.02
CA GLN A 14 -33.23 23.71 -20.71
C GLN A 14 -33.20 24.81 -19.65
N ALA A 15 -32.02 25.03 -19.04
CA ALA A 15 -31.77 26.19 -18.21
C ALA A 15 -31.18 27.30 -19.09
N THR A 16 -31.87 28.44 -19.15
CA THR A 16 -31.44 29.65 -19.85
C THR A 16 -30.07 30.08 -19.31
N GLY A 17 -29.01 29.98 -20.11
CA GLY A 17 -27.63 30.29 -19.70
C GLY A 17 -26.62 29.12 -19.73
N GLN A 18 -27.01 27.93 -20.22
CA GLN A 18 -26.06 26.83 -20.46
C GLN A 18 -25.02 27.19 -21.52
N GLN A 19 -23.75 27.18 -21.14
CA GLN A 19 -22.63 27.26 -22.08
C GLN A 19 -21.99 25.88 -22.21
N THR A 20 -21.64 25.50 -23.44
CA THR A 20 -20.86 24.28 -23.66
C THR A 20 -19.40 24.60 -23.42
N ARG A 21 -18.79 23.94 -22.44
CA ARG A 21 -17.36 24.03 -22.16
C ARG A 21 -16.65 22.79 -22.69
N ARG A 22 -15.53 23.01 -23.38
CA ARG A 22 -14.70 21.95 -23.94
C ARG A 22 -13.31 22.04 -23.34
N LEU A 23 -12.73 20.88 -23.02
CA LEU A 23 -11.37 20.76 -22.52
C LEU A 23 -10.64 19.70 -23.34
N LYS A 24 -9.37 19.94 -23.63
CA LYS A 24 -8.47 18.91 -24.14
C LYS A 24 -7.88 18.11 -22.99
N LYS A 25 -7.42 16.88 -23.28
CA LYS A 25 -6.66 16.07 -22.32
C LYS A 25 -5.52 16.89 -21.68
N GLY A 26 -5.44 16.84 -20.35
CA GLY A 26 -4.47 17.54 -19.51
C GLY A 26 -4.88 18.95 -19.09
N GLU A 27 -5.98 19.49 -19.62
CA GLU A 27 -6.43 20.84 -19.23
C GLU A 27 -7.19 20.83 -17.90
N LEU A 28 -6.93 21.86 -17.10
CA LEU A 28 -7.57 22.05 -15.81
C LEU A 28 -8.97 22.66 -15.98
N LEU A 29 -9.97 22.03 -15.38
CA LEU A 29 -11.33 22.57 -15.30
C LEU A 29 -11.43 23.67 -14.24
N PHE A 30 -10.92 23.38 -13.04
CA PHE A 30 -10.81 24.30 -11.90
C PHE A 30 -9.72 23.82 -10.94
N ALA A 31 -9.17 24.74 -10.14
CA ALA A 31 -8.18 24.45 -9.11
C ALA A 31 -8.83 24.29 -7.72
N GLU A 32 -8.23 23.47 -6.85
CA GLU A 32 -8.54 23.47 -5.42
C GLU A 32 -8.38 24.88 -4.82
N GLY A 33 -9.33 25.29 -3.98
CA GLY A 33 -9.34 26.62 -3.38
C GLY A 33 -9.83 27.75 -4.30
N GLU A 34 -10.09 27.47 -5.58
CA GLU A 34 -10.68 28.44 -6.50
C GLU A 34 -12.09 28.83 -6.02
N THR A 35 -12.45 30.10 -6.18
CA THR A 35 -13.73 30.67 -5.73
C THR A 35 -14.80 30.71 -6.82
N SER A 36 -14.48 30.31 -8.05
CA SER A 36 -15.41 30.31 -9.18
C SER A 36 -16.57 29.33 -8.94
N ARG A 37 -17.79 29.77 -9.27
CA ARG A 37 -19.05 29.12 -8.85
C ARG A 37 -19.83 28.51 -10.01
N SER A 38 -19.25 27.55 -10.71
CA SER A 38 -19.98 26.81 -11.76
C SER A 38 -20.04 25.31 -11.43
N MET A 39 -21.13 24.66 -11.80
CA MET A 39 -21.18 23.19 -11.87
C MET A 39 -21.17 22.76 -13.32
N TYR A 40 -20.71 21.55 -13.56
CA TYR A 40 -20.57 21.01 -14.92
C TYR A 40 -21.24 19.66 -15.02
N PHE A 41 -22.08 19.47 -16.03
CA PHE A 41 -22.59 18.16 -16.42
C PHE A 41 -21.75 17.62 -17.57
N VAL A 42 -21.07 16.50 -17.35
CA VAL A 42 -20.15 15.92 -18.34
C VAL A 42 -20.97 15.22 -19.42
N LYS A 43 -20.89 15.69 -20.67
CA LYS A 43 -21.53 15.03 -21.82
C LYS A 43 -20.67 13.89 -22.35
N SER A 44 -19.37 14.11 -22.45
CA SER A 44 -18.40 13.13 -22.95
C SER A 44 -17.02 13.38 -22.34
N GLY A 45 -16.21 12.31 -22.28
CA GLY A 45 -14.86 12.34 -21.72
C GLY A 45 -14.80 11.93 -20.25
N MET A 46 -13.61 12.08 -19.66
CA MET A 46 -13.32 11.73 -18.28
C MET A 46 -12.49 12.82 -17.60
N LEU A 47 -12.85 13.16 -16.37
CA LEU A 47 -12.11 14.11 -15.52
C LEU A 47 -11.56 13.37 -14.30
N ARG A 48 -10.32 13.64 -13.91
CA ARG A 48 -9.82 13.30 -12.58
C ARG A 48 -10.10 14.44 -11.60
N ILE A 49 -10.49 14.09 -10.38
CA ILE A 49 -10.58 15.01 -9.24
C ILE A 49 -9.45 14.68 -8.30
N TYR A 50 -8.63 15.67 -7.94
CA TYR A 50 -7.45 15.44 -7.13
C TYR A 50 -7.16 16.61 -6.19
N LYS A 51 -6.43 16.33 -5.11
CA LYS A 51 -5.86 17.37 -4.23
C LYS A 51 -4.36 17.38 -4.32
N LYS A 52 -3.76 18.56 -4.19
CA LYS A 52 -2.31 18.69 -4.04
C LYS A 52 -1.90 18.33 -2.61
N LYS A 53 -0.85 17.53 -2.45
CA LYS A 53 -0.20 17.23 -1.16
C LYS A 53 1.32 17.28 -1.37
N GLY A 54 1.92 18.42 -0.99
CA GLY A 54 3.30 18.72 -1.38
C GLY A 54 3.40 18.80 -2.90
N ASP A 55 4.40 18.11 -3.47
CA ASP A 55 4.62 18.04 -4.93
C ASP A 55 3.81 16.93 -5.62
N SER A 56 3.01 16.16 -4.88
CA SER A 56 2.22 15.05 -5.40
C SER A 56 0.72 15.36 -5.49
N ASN A 57 0.03 14.71 -6.43
CA ASN A 57 -1.43 14.76 -6.57
C ASN A 57 -2.04 13.47 -6.03
N ILE A 58 -3.03 13.59 -5.14
CA ILE A 58 -3.85 12.47 -4.68
C ILE A 58 -5.17 12.52 -5.43
N GLU A 59 -5.42 11.51 -6.26
CA GLU A 59 -6.71 11.34 -6.93
C GLU A 59 -7.79 10.94 -5.91
N ILE A 60 -8.91 11.65 -5.95
CA ILE A 60 -10.06 11.49 -5.06
C ILE A 60 -11.17 10.74 -5.79
N ASP A 61 -11.37 11.06 -7.06
CA ASP A 61 -12.44 10.48 -7.87
C ASP A 61 -12.15 10.65 -9.36
N THR A 62 -12.83 9.86 -10.18
CA THR A 62 -12.86 10.00 -11.63
C THR A 62 -14.31 10.22 -12.08
N ILE A 63 -14.57 11.36 -12.73
CA ILE A 63 -15.91 11.73 -13.21
C ILE A 63 -16.03 11.37 -14.69
N HIS A 64 -17.09 10.65 -15.03
CA HIS A 64 -17.42 10.16 -16.37
C HIS A 64 -18.60 10.93 -16.98
N ALA A 65 -18.81 10.70 -18.29
CA ALA A 65 -20.01 11.15 -18.99
C ALA A 65 -21.30 10.76 -18.25
N GLY A 66 -22.25 11.69 -18.17
CA GLY A 66 -23.51 11.54 -17.45
C GLY A 66 -23.46 11.97 -15.98
N GLN A 67 -22.28 12.33 -15.46
CA GLN A 67 -22.12 12.76 -14.06
C GLN A 67 -21.95 14.29 -13.95
N VAL A 68 -22.13 14.78 -12.72
CA VAL A 68 -21.97 16.19 -12.36
C VAL A 68 -20.68 16.36 -11.57
N VAL A 69 -20.02 17.50 -11.78
CA VAL A 69 -18.84 17.91 -11.01
C VAL A 69 -18.91 19.37 -10.61
N GLY A 70 -18.38 19.68 -9.43
CA GLY A 70 -18.28 21.04 -8.91
C GLY A 70 -19.54 21.50 -8.16
N GLU A 71 -20.46 20.57 -7.93
CA GLU A 71 -21.72 20.73 -7.21
C GLU A 71 -21.51 21.19 -5.76
N LEU A 72 -20.47 20.73 -5.05
CA LEU A 72 -20.27 21.12 -3.65
C LEU A 72 -20.09 22.63 -3.50
N ALA A 73 -19.09 23.20 -4.21
CA ALA A 73 -18.80 24.63 -4.19
C ALA A 73 -19.97 25.47 -4.75
N PHE A 74 -20.70 24.90 -5.70
CA PHE A 74 -21.88 25.52 -6.28
C PHE A 74 -23.07 25.56 -5.32
N LEU A 75 -23.26 24.55 -4.46
CA LEU A 75 -24.38 24.43 -3.52
C LEU A 75 -24.11 25.11 -2.17
N ASP A 76 -22.90 25.02 -1.63
CA ASP A 76 -22.56 25.56 -0.30
C ASP A 76 -21.87 26.94 -0.35
N GLY A 77 -21.39 27.36 -1.53
CA GLY A 77 -20.71 28.63 -1.74
C GLY A 77 -19.27 28.71 -1.22
N ASN A 78 -18.72 27.60 -0.72
CA ASN A 78 -17.32 27.49 -0.30
C ASN A 78 -16.38 27.34 -1.50
N PRO A 79 -15.07 27.60 -1.34
CA PRO A 79 -14.08 27.32 -2.37
C PRO A 79 -14.09 25.86 -2.84
N ARG A 80 -13.58 25.61 -4.06
CA ARG A 80 -13.42 24.27 -4.64
C ARG A 80 -12.73 23.34 -3.64
N SER A 81 -13.37 22.21 -3.37
CA SER A 81 -12.85 21.21 -2.45
C SER A 81 -11.62 20.49 -2.99
N ALA A 82 -11.44 20.42 -4.31
CA ALA A 82 -10.35 19.72 -5.01
C ALA A 82 -10.15 20.35 -6.40
N SER A 83 -9.06 19.97 -7.08
CA SER A 83 -8.79 20.32 -8.48
C SER A 83 -9.47 19.31 -9.42
N GLY A 84 -9.89 19.76 -10.60
CA GLY A 84 -10.44 18.91 -11.66
C GLY A 84 -9.65 19.06 -12.95
N GLU A 85 -9.26 17.95 -13.59
CA GLU A 85 -8.47 17.94 -14.82
C GLU A 85 -8.97 16.88 -15.81
N ALA A 86 -8.94 17.22 -17.09
CA ALA A 86 -9.36 16.34 -18.18
C ALA A 86 -8.36 15.18 -18.40
N LEU A 87 -8.79 13.94 -18.19
CA LEU A 87 -8.01 12.73 -18.54
C LEU A 87 -8.09 12.39 -20.03
N THR A 88 -9.18 12.81 -20.67
CA THR A 88 -9.42 12.74 -22.12
C THR A 88 -9.97 14.07 -22.60
N ASP A 89 -10.13 14.25 -23.89
CA ASP A 89 -10.93 15.37 -24.40
C ASP A 89 -12.35 15.28 -23.83
N CYS A 90 -12.84 16.39 -23.30
CA CYS A 90 -14.11 16.47 -22.57
C CYS A 90 -15.01 17.54 -23.16
N GLU A 91 -16.31 17.23 -23.21
CA GLU A 91 -17.37 18.20 -23.46
C GLU A 91 -18.34 18.19 -22.28
N MET A 92 -18.69 19.37 -21.80
CA MET A 92 -19.55 19.52 -20.63
C MET A 92 -20.48 20.72 -20.78
N ILE A 93 -21.60 20.65 -20.09
CA ILE A 93 -22.50 21.78 -19.94
C ILE A 93 -22.15 22.51 -18.66
N GLU A 94 -21.76 23.77 -18.78
CA GLU A 94 -21.56 24.65 -17.65
C GLU A 94 -22.89 25.28 -17.22
N VAL A 95 -23.17 25.18 -15.92
CA VAL A 95 -24.23 25.93 -15.25
C VAL A 95 -23.54 26.92 -14.31
N SER A 96 -23.67 28.21 -14.63
CA SER A 96 -23.02 29.28 -13.88
C SER A 96 -23.79 29.62 -12.59
N GLY A 97 -23.07 30.11 -11.60
CA GLY A 97 -23.62 30.50 -10.30
C GLY A 97 -24.80 31.49 -10.36
N PRO A 98 -24.79 32.52 -11.21
CA PRO A 98 -25.92 33.45 -11.35
C PRO A 98 -27.22 32.75 -11.80
N VAL A 99 -27.14 31.85 -12.78
CA VAL A 99 -28.31 31.08 -13.28
C VAL A 99 -28.91 30.22 -12.17
N PHE A 100 -28.07 29.72 -11.27
CA PHE A 100 -28.52 28.93 -10.13
C PHE A 100 -29.04 29.75 -8.97
N GLN A 101 -28.52 30.96 -8.76
CA GLN A 101 -29.02 31.85 -7.72
C GLN A 101 -30.51 32.14 -7.93
N ASP A 102 -30.95 32.27 -9.18
CA ASP A 102 -32.36 32.42 -9.56
C ASP A 102 -33.21 31.17 -9.29
N VAL A 103 -32.59 29.99 -9.32
CA VAL A 103 -33.25 28.72 -8.95
C VAL A 103 -33.33 28.60 -7.44
N LEU A 104 -32.24 28.93 -6.72
CA LEU A 104 -32.20 28.93 -5.26
C LEU A 104 -33.19 29.92 -4.66
N THR A 105 -33.33 31.14 -5.20
CA THR A 105 -34.29 32.13 -4.68
C THR A 105 -35.73 31.64 -4.74
N LYS A 106 -36.07 30.80 -5.73
CA LYS A 106 -37.39 30.16 -5.87
C LYS A 106 -37.59 28.94 -4.98
N MET A 107 -36.54 28.40 -4.35
CA MET A 107 -36.65 27.27 -3.44
C MET A 107 -37.14 27.71 -2.04
N PRO A 108 -37.97 26.90 -1.37
CA PRO A 108 -38.33 27.11 0.04
C PRO A 108 -37.11 27.14 0.97
N ASP A 109 -37.13 27.98 2.00
CA ASP A 109 -35.96 28.19 2.87
C ASP A 109 -35.51 26.95 3.64
N TRP A 110 -36.45 26.10 4.08
CA TRP A 110 -36.13 24.86 4.77
C TRP A 110 -35.33 23.88 3.88
N LEU A 111 -35.61 23.87 2.56
CA LEU A 111 -34.90 23.02 1.61
C LEU A 111 -33.47 23.52 1.38
N LYS A 112 -33.25 24.83 1.35
CA LYS A 112 -31.91 25.44 1.30
C LYS A 112 -31.07 25.03 2.51
N ILE A 113 -31.67 25.08 3.71
CA ILE A 113 -31.01 24.70 4.96
C ILE A 113 -30.65 23.19 4.95
N LEU A 114 -31.58 22.34 4.53
CA LEU A 114 -31.34 20.90 4.39
C LEU A 114 -30.20 20.61 3.42
N LEU A 115 -30.22 21.24 2.24
CA LEU A 115 -29.21 21.05 1.20
C LEU A 115 -27.82 21.46 1.70
N LYS A 116 -27.70 22.63 2.34
CA LYS A 116 -26.44 23.07 2.97
C LYS A 116 -25.96 22.11 4.05
N THR A 117 -26.88 21.57 4.86
CA THR A 117 -26.53 20.62 5.92
C THR A 117 -26.00 19.31 5.35
N VAL A 118 -26.64 18.75 4.32
CA VAL A 118 -26.21 17.52 3.65
C VAL A 118 -24.85 17.73 2.97
N VAL A 119 -24.67 18.83 2.24
CA VAL A 119 -23.39 19.15 1.58
C VAL A 119 -22.27 19.35 2.61
N GLY A 120 -22.53 20.04 3.72
CA GLY A 120 -21.57 20.21 4.81
C GLY A 120 -21.18 18.89 5.48
N ARG A 121 -22.15 17.99 5.70
CA ARG A 121 -21.89 16.62 6.20
C ARG A 121 -21.07 15.80 5.22
N LEU A 122 -21.37 15.88 3.92
CA LEU A 122 -20.62 15.19 2.89
C LEU A 122 -19.17 15.68 2.84
N ARG A 123 -18.94 16.99 2.89
CA ARG A 123 -17.59 17.58 2.97
C ARG A 123 -16.81 17.08 4.20
N THR A 124 -17.49 17.01 5.34
CA THR A 124 -16.90 16.50 6.59
C THR A 124 -16.57 15.01 6.48
N ALA A 125 -17.47 14.21 5.91
CA ALA A 125 -17.28 12.79 5.67
C ALA A 125 -16.13 12.53 4.69
N SER A 126 -16.08 13.22 3.55
CA SER A 126 -14.96 13.13 2.59
C SER A 126 -13.63 13.56 3.22
N THR A 127 -13.63 14.57 4.11
CA THR A 127 -12.42 14.99 4.83
C THR A 127 -11.98 13.94 5.86
N ARG A 128 -12.92 13.29 6.55
CA ARG A 128 -12.63 12.20 7.49
C ARG A 128 -12.17 10.92 6.79
N ILE A 129 -12.81 10.54 5.68
CA ILE A 129 -12.36 9.45 4.82
C ILE A 129 -10.94 9.73 4.35
N ARG A 130 -10.64 10.96 3.90
CA ARG A 130 -9.27 11.37 3.58
C ARG A 130 -8.32 11.25 4.78
N GLN A 131 -8.74 11.59 5.99
CA GLN A 131 -7.90 11.42 7.18
C GLN A 131 -7.62 9.93 7.45
N LEU A 132 -8.59 9.05 7.21
CA LEU A 132 -8.46 7.60 7.34
C LEU A 132 -7.63 6.98 6.20
N GLU A 133 -7.76 7.48 4.97
CA GLU A 133 -6.92 7.10 3.83
C GLU A 133 -5.48 7.61 4.01
N THR A 134 -5.34 8.85 4.52
CA THR A 134 -4.05 9.41 4.91
C THR A 134 -3.47 8.65 6.10
N ALA A 135 -4.29 8.09 6.98
CA ALA A 135 -3.84 7.18 8.03
C ALA A 135 -3.48 5.79 7.49
N SER A 136 -4.07 5.36 6.35
CA SER A 136 -3.68 4.14 5.62
C SER A 136 -2.45 4.33 4.70
N THR A 137 -2.07 5.56 4.35
CA THR A 137 -0.67 5.91 4.06
C THR A 137 0.03 6.16 5.39
N SER A 138 0.37 5.10 6.12
CA SER A 138 0.96 5.19 7.46
C SER A 138 2.07 6.25 7.52
N PHE A 139 1.78 7.36 8.18
CA PHE A 139 2.81 8.26 8.70
C PHE A 139 3.41 7.55 9.89
N ASP A 140 4.67 7.17 9.81
CA ASP A 140 5.38 6.68 10.98
C ASP A 140 5.58 7.87 11.92
N TYR A 141 4.83 7.89 13.03
CA TYR A 141 4.96 8.91 14.08
C TYR A 141 6.18 8.66 14.97
N SER A 142 7.01 7.67 14.64
CA SER A 142 8.17 7.26 15.40
C SER A 142 9.45 7.89 14.89
N SER A 143 9.77 9.05 15.46
CA SER A 143 11.13 9.56 15.45
C SER A 143 11.77 9.28 16.81
N LYS A 144 12.89 8.54 16.83
CA LYS A 144 13.73 8.32 18.03
C LYS A 144 14.29 9.63 18.62
N ASP A 145 14.28 10.72 17.86
CA ASP A 145 14.94 12.00 18.21
C ASP A 145 13.98 13.18 18.43
N GLY A 146 12.66 12.95 18.58
CA GLY A 146 11.68 14.02 18.85
C GLY A 146 11.49 15.05 17.71
N LYS A 147 12.24 14.95 16.61
CA LYS A 147 11.99 15.71 15.38
C LYS A 147 10.91 15.02 14.56
N ARG A 148 9.76 15.69 14.39
CA ARG A 148 8.62 15.26 13.55
C ARG A 148 9.05 15.16 12.08
N SER A 149 9.57 14.00 11.67
CA SER A 149 9.83 13.72 10.27
C SER A 149 8.74 12.79 9.74
N SER A 150 7.81 13.39 9.02
CA SER A 150 6.74 12.73 8.28
C SER A 150 7.34 11.98 7.09
N HIS A 151 7.59 10.68 7.23
CA HIS A 151 8.10 9.88 6.13
C HIS A 151 6.95 9.25 5.36
N TYR A 152 6.96 9.42 4.03
CA TYR A 152 6.07 8.71 3.12
C TYR A 152 6.40 7.21 3.14
N VAL A 153 5.40 6.38 3.42
CA VAL A 153 5.49 4.92 3.37
C VAL A 153 4.55 4.42 2.27
N TYR A 154 5.12 3.80 1.23
CA TYR A 154 4.36 3.31 0.07
C TYR A 154 3.52 2.07 0.41
N LEU A 155 4.17 1.05 0.98
CA LEU A 155 3.55 -0.14 1.56
C LEU A 155 3.53 0.01 3.08
N SER A 156 2.39 0.41 3.63
CA SER A 156 2.19 0.47 5.09
C SER A 156 2.11 -0.93 5.68
N PRO A 157 2.38 -1.11 6.98
CA PRO A 157 2.17 -2.39 7.63
C PRO A 157 0.72 -2.90 7.54
N ILE A 158 -0.25 -1.97 7.50
CA ILE A 158 -1.68 -2.30 7.30
C ILE A 158 -1.94 -2.78 5.88
N ASP A 159 -1.32 -2.16 4.86
CA ASP A 159 -1.42 -2.63 3.47
C ASP A 159 -0.88 -4.06 3.35
N VAL A 160 0.32 -4.30 3.91
CA VAL A 160 0.97 -5.62 3.91
C VAL A 160 0.08 -6.65 4.60
N LEU A 161 -0.49 -6.33 5.77
CA LEU A 161 -1.40 -7.22 6.49
C LEU A 161 -2.66 -7.54 5.69
N LYS A 162 -3.29 -6.52 5.07
CA LYS A 162 -4.48 -6.69 4.22
C LYS A 162 -4.19 -7.54 2.99
N ILE A 163 -3.09 -7.29 2.29
CA ILE A 163 -2.74 -8.06 1.09
C ILE A 163 -2.44 -9.51 1.47
N SER A 164 -1.67 -9.74 2.54
CA SER A 164 -1.36 -11.09 3.04
C SER A 164 -2.64 -11.84 3.46
N THR A 165 -3.53 -11.18 4.19
CA THR A 165 -4.83 -11.75 4.59
C THR A 165 -5.73 -12.02 3.39
N GLY A 166 -5.73 -11.13 2.39
CA GLY A 166 -6.45 -11.32 1.14
C GLY A 166 -5.92 -12.52 0.35
N LEU A 167 -4.60 -12.69 0.30
CA LEU A 167 -3.95 -13.85 -0.32
C LEU A 167 -4.34 -15.14 0.40
N LEU A 168 -4.26 -15.16 1.73
CA LEU A 168 -4.67 -16.29 2.55
C LEU A 168 -6.15 -16.63 2.33
N LEU A 169 -7.04 -15.64 2.37
CA LEU A 169 -8.48 -15.83 2.17
C LEU A 169 -8.79 -16.47 0.80
N VAL A 170 -8.17 -15.96 -0.27
CA VAL A 170 -8.40 -16.48 -1.61
C VAL A 170 -7.79 -17.87 -1.75
N ALA A 171 -6.61 -18.11 -1.20
CA ALA A 171 -5.98 -19.44 -1.19
C ALA A 171 -6.87 -20.46 -0.46
N SER A 172 -7.32 -20.15 0.76
CA SER A 172 -8.11 -21.07 1.59
C SER A 172 -9.52 -21.32 1.05
N ARG A 173 -10.13 -20.36 0.35
CA ARG A 173 -11.52 -20.48 -0.12
C ARG A 173 -11.67 -20.84 -1.60
N ASN A 174 -10.76 -20.37 -2.43
CA ASN A 174 -10.84 -20.48 -3.89
C ASN A 174 -9.62 -21.14 -4.51
N GLY A 175 -8.60 -21.45 -3.71
CA GLY A 175 -7.37 -22.06 -4.17
C GLY A 175 -7.58 -23.50 -4.63
N THR A 176 -6.81 -23.89 -5.65
CA THR A 176 -6.74 -25.29 -6.10
C THR A 176 -5.35 -25.81 -5.77
N SER A 177 -5.26 -26.98 -5.13
CA SER A 177 -3.96 -27.59 -4.84
C SER A 177 -3.30 -28.03 -6.16
N VAL A 178 -2.06 -27.61 -6.36
CA VAL A 178 -1.23 -27.90 -7.53
C VAL A 178 0.14 -28.40 -7.09
N ALA A 179 0.94 -28.92 -8.02
CA ALA A 179 2.31 -29.33 -7.71
C ALA A 179 3.12 -28.13 -7.18
N GLY A 180 3.53 -28.23 -5.91
CA GLY A 180 4.32 -27.20 -5.25
C GLY A 180 3.54 -26.04 -4.63
N GLY A 181 2.22 -26.15 -4.42
CA GLY A 181 1.48 -25.16 -3.64
C GLY A 181 -0.02 -25.06 -3.93
N ILE A 182 -0.58 -23.89 -3.64
CA ILE A 182 -2.00 -23.55 -3.87
C ILE A 182 -2.07 -22.49 -4.99
N ASP A 183 -2.79 -22.79 -6.07
CA ASP A 183 -3.05 -21.86 -7.17
C ASP A 183 -4.09 -20.80 -6.75
N VAL A 184 -3.68 -19.52 -6.83
CA VAL A 184 -4.47 -18.34 -6.54
C VAL A 184 -4.59 -17.47 -7.79
N ARG A 185 -5.84 -17.17 -8.19
CA ARG A 185 -6.11 -16.25 -9.31
C ARG A 185 -5.87 -14.80 -8.90
N VAL A 186 -4.89 -14.12 -9.53
CA VAL A 186 -4.53 -12.73 -9.20
C VAL A 186 -5.69 -11.77 -9.39
N GLY A 187 -6.51 -11.96 -10.42
CA GLY A 187 -7.68 -11.11 -10.64
C GLY A 187 -8.70 -11.18 -9.49
N LEU A 188 -8.86 -12.34 -8.85
CA LEU A 188 -9.75 -12.48 -7.69
C LEU A 188 -9.15 -11.85 -6.43
N LEU A 189 -7.85 -12.08 -6.21
CA LEU A 189 -7.08 -11.43 -5.14
C LEU A 189 -7.17 -9.91 -5.25
N GLN A 190 -6.88 -9.35 -6.42
CA GLN A 190 -6.97 -7.92 -6.67
C GLN A 190 -8.38 -7.40 -6.40
N ARG A 191 -9.43 -8.10 -6.85
CA ARG A 191 -10.82 -7.69 -6.58
C ARG A 191 -11.14 -7.66 -5.09
N TYR A 192 -10.80 -8.69 -4.32
CA TYR A 192 -11.10 -8.69 -2.88
C TYR A 192 -10.26 -7.66 -2.13
N THR A 193 -8.95 -7.65 -2.35
CA THR A 193 -8.06 -6.75 -1.61
C THR A 193 -8.30 -5.28 -1.99
N ASN A 194 -8.67 -4.99 -3.25
CA ASN A 194 -9.02 -3.64 -3.68
C ASN A 194 -10.45 -3.23 -3.32
N GLN A 195 -11.47 -4.00 -3.73
CA GLN A 195 -12.88 -3.59 -3.57
C GLN A 195 -13.38 -3.76 -2.14
N ILE A 196 -12.86 -4.73 -1.38
CA ILE A 196 -13.30 -5.02 -0.01
C ILE A 196 -12.34 -4.38 1.01
N MET A 197 -11.03 -4.59 0.84
CA MET A 197 -10.04 -4.12 1.83
C MET A 197 -9.50 -2.71 1.53
N GLY A 198 -9.85 -2.13 0.38
CA GLY A 198 -9.50 -0.77 -0.01
C GLY A 198 -8.03 -0.57 -0.39
N VAL A 199 -7.28 -1.63 -0.71
CA VAL A 199 -5.86 -1.51 -1.07
C VAL A 199 -5.72 -1.24 -2.57
N PRO A 200 -4.99 -0.19 -3.00
CA PRO A 200 -4.77 0.08 -4.42
C PRO A 200 -4.08 -1.07 -5.14
N VAL A 201 -4.51 -1.36 -6.38
CA VAL A 201 -3.95 -2.46 -7.20
C VAL A 201 -2.44 -2.39 -7.35
N ALA A 202 -1.87 -1.19 -7.52
CA ALA A 202 -0.42 -1.02 -7.63
C ALA A 202 0.35 -1.51 -6.39
N LYS A 203 -0.20 -1.30 -5.18
CA LYS A 203 0.39 -1.82 -3.94
C LYS A 203 0.26 -3.33 -3.84
N ILE A 204 -0.87 -3.88 -4.26
CA ILE A 204 -1.10 -5.33 -4.34
C ILE A 204 -0.04 -5.96 -5.23
N THR A 205 0.12 -5.48 -6.46
CA THR A 205 1.12 -5.99 -7.42
C THR A 205 2.53 -5.88 -6.84
N THR A 206 2.91 -4.71 -6.30
CA THR A 206 4.25 -4.52 -5.73
C THR A 206 4.53 -5.49 -4.58
N PHE A 207 3.54 -5.76 -3.72
CA PHE A 207 3.72 -6.73 -2.64
C PHE A 207 3.75 -8.17 -3.13
N MET A 208 3.02 -8.51 -4.20
CA MET A 208 3.15 -9.83 -4.84
C MET A 208 4.56 -10.05 -5.39
N ASP A 209 5.16 -9.04 -6.01
CA ASP A 209 6.56 -9.10 -6.49
C ASP A 209 7.53 -9.33 -5.32
N ILE A 210 7.28 -8.72 -4.15
CA ILE A 210 8.06 -8.94 -2.93
C ILE A 210 7.93 -10.39 -2.45
N LEU A 211 6.71 -10.96 -2.44
CA LEU A 211 6.49 -12.34 -2.03
C LEU A 211 7.15 -13.33 -3.00
N GLU A 212 7.19 -13.02 -4.29
CA GLU A 212 7.92 -13.80 -5.29
C GLU A 212 9.44 -13.75 -5.10
N GLN A 213 10.01 -12.55 -4.95
CA GLN A 213 11.43 -12.39 -4.64
C GLN A 213 11.80 -13.03 -3.29
N SER A 214 10.83 -13.12 -2.38
CA SER A 214 10.97 -13.77 -1.09
C SER A 214 10.68 -15.28 -1.13
N GLU A 215 10.53 -15.90 -2.31
CA GLU A 215 10.29 -17.34 -2.50
C GLU A 215 9.13 -17.86 -1.64
N ILE A 216 8.10 -17.03 -1.44
CA ILE A 216 6.84 -17.42 -0.76
C ILE A 216 5.80 -17.80 -1.81
N THR A 217 5.86 -17.11 -2.95
CA THR A 217 4.93 -17.30 -4.06
C THR A 217 5.68 -17.42 -5.37
N ARG A 218 5.04 -18.02 -6.38
CA ARG A 218 5.55 -18.06 -7.76
C ARG A 218 4.50 -17.50 -8.71
N ILE A 219 4.86 -16.53 -9.53
CA ILE A 219 3.94 -15.95 -10.50
C ILE A 219 3.97 -16.80 -11.78
N VAL A 220 2.79 -17.22 -12.25
CA VAL A 220 2.63 -18.03 -13.46
C VAL A 220 1.67 -17.32 -14.41
N ASN A 221 2.12 -17.08 -15.64
CA ASN A 221 1.32 -16.45 -16.69
C ASN A 221 0.84 -17.50 -17.68
N GLU A 222 -0.47 -17.76 -17.72
CA GLU A 222 -1.10 -18.73 -18.63
C GLU A 222 -2.28 -18.09 -19.38
N ASN A 223 -2.29 -18.20 -20.71
CA ASN A 223 -3.44 -17.94 -21.59
C ASN A 223 -4.27 -16.70 -21.18
N ASN A 224 -3.61 -15.55 -21.04
CA ASN A 224 -4.25 -14.26 -20.71
C ASN A 224 -4.74 -14.11 -19.26
N SER A 225 -4.29 -14.99 -18.34
CA SER A 225 -4.53 -14.90 -16.91
C SER A 225 -3.24 -15.05 -16.10
N THR A 226 -3.03 -14.15 -15.15
CA THR A 226 -1.94 -14.25 -14.17
C THR A 226 -2.43 -15.02 -12.95
N LYS A 227 -1.68 -16.05 -12.59
CA LYS A 227 -1.88 -16.88 -11.40
C LYS A 227 -0.68 -16.73 -10.49
N VAL A 228 -0.91 -17.02 -9.22
CA VAL A 228 0.13 -17.08 -8.19
C VAL A 228 0.03 -18.43 -7.51
N ILE A 229 1.13 -19.16 -7.44
CA ILE A 229 1.23 -20.38 -6.64
C ILE A 229 1.77 -19.96 -5.27
N LEU A 230 0.97 -20.12 -4.22
CA LEU A 230 1.42 -19.99 -2.84
C LEU A 230 2.08 -21.29 -2.42
N GLU A 231 3.40 -21.26 -2.21
CA GLU A 231 4.19 -22.47 -1.96
C GLU A 231 4.05 -22.97 -0.52
N ASP A 232 3.83 -22.05 0.43
CA ASP A 232 3.82 -22.32 1.86
C ASP A 232 2.74 -21.47 2.56
N ILE A 233 1.57 -22.08 2.77
CA ILE A 233 0.43 -21.41 3.42
C ILE A 233 0.65 -21.22 4.92
N ASP A 234 1.30 -22.17 5.59
CA ASP A 234 1.57 -22.11 7.03
C ASP A 234 2.52 -20.95 7.33
N PHE A 235 3.54 -20.74 6.48
CA PHE A 235 4.42 -19.59 6.58
C PHE A 235 3.68 -18.26 6.38
N LEU A 236 2.73 -18.19 5.45
CA LEU A 236 1.91 -16.98 5.25
C LEU A 236 1.09 -16.64 6.50
N GLU A 237 0.48 -17.63 7.16
CA GLU A 237 -0.26 -17.43 8.42
C GLU A 237 0.64 -16.96 9.57
N GLN A 238 1.82 -17.56 9.70
CA GLN A 238 2.83 -17.16 10.68
C GLN A 238 3.33 -15.74 10.43
N MET A 239 3.57 -15.37 9.16
CA MET A 239 3.95 -14.02 8.78
C MET A 239 2.85 -13.01 9.13
N ILE A 240 1.58 -13.33 8.87
CA ILE A 240 0.44 -12.47 9.25
C ILE A 240 0.41 -12.25 10.76
N THR A 241 0.57 -13.34 11.54
CA THR A 241 0.60 -13.27 13.01
C THR A 241 1.73 -12.37 13.50
N TYR A 242 2.96 -12.60 13.01
CA TYR A 242 4.13 -11.79 13.34
C TYR A 242 3.91 -10.30 13.00
N LEU A 243 3.44 -10.00 11.78
CA LEU A 243 3.23 -8.63 11.35
C LEU A 243 2.16 -7.93 12.20
N ASN A 244 1.13 -8.66 12.62
CA ASN A 244 0.10 -8.14 13.49
C ASN A 244 0.64 -7.83 14.89
N GLU A 245 1.45 -8.72 15.46
CA GLU A 245 2.11 -8.50 16.76
C GLU A 245 3.05 -7.28 16.70
N GLU A 246 3.90 -7.19 15.68
CA GLU A 246 4.80 -6.05 15.47
C GLU A 246 4.06 -4.72 15.33
N ASN A 247 2.88 -4.73 14.71
CA ASN A 247 2.06 -3.53 14.55
C ASN A 247 1.47 -3.02 15.86
N LEU A 248 1.29 -3.90 16.86
CA LEU A 248 0.79 -3.55 18.18
C LEU A 248 1.90 -3.02 19.10
N LEU A 249 3.17 -3.26 18.77
CA LEU A 249 4.30 -2.77 19.55
C LEU A 249 4.48 -1.25 19.42
N GLU A 250 4.93 -0.64 20.52
CA GLU A 250 5.45 0.72 20.47
C GLU A 250 6.65 0.78 19.52
N PRO A 251 6.85 1.88 18.78
CA PRO A 251 7.90 1.92 17.75
C PRO A 251 9.33 1.71 18.26
N SER A 252 9.61 2.06 19.51
CA SER A 252 10.90 1.80 20.17
C SER A 252 11.14 0.32 20.49
N LYS A 253 10.07 -0.48 20.51
CA LYS A 253 10.07 -1.92 20.83
C LYS A 253 9.94 -2.82 19.61
N ARG A 254 9.66 -2.25 18.44
CA ARG A 254 9.60 -3.02 17.17
C ARG A 254 10.95 -3.63 16.86
N HIS A 255 10.92 -4.81 16.26
CA HIS A 255 12.12 -5.49 15.79
C HIS A 255 12.68 -4.75 14.58
N ASP A 256 13.79 -4.05 14.79
CA ASP A 256 14.50 -3.30 13.76
C ASP A 256 15.86 -3.95 13.51
N LEU A 257 15.88 -4.91 12.58
CA LEU A 257 17.10 -5.60 12.17
C LEU A 257 17.88 -4.72 11.20
N SER A 258 19.18 -4.52 11.47
CA SER A 258 20.03 -3.77 10.54
C SER A 258 20.27 -4.55 9.24
N VAL A 259 20.53 -3.85 8.14
CA VAL A 259 20.90 -4.47 6.84
C VAL A 259 22.11 -5.40 7.00
N ARG A 260 23.07 -5.04 7.86
CA ARG A 260 24.24 -5.87 8.16
C ARG A 260 23.86 -7.11 8.99
N GLY A 261 23.00 -6.95 9.99
CA GLY A 261 22.45 -8.08 10.74
C GLY A 261 21.70 -9.07 9.84
N PHE A 262 20.91 -8.57 8.89
CA PHE A 262 20.23 -9.39 7.90
C PHE A 262 21.20 -10.13 6.96
N LEU A 263 22.27 -9.47 6.53
CA LEU A 263 23.34 -10.12 5.75
C LEU A 263 23.95 -11.30 6.52
N ILE A 264 24.27 -11.10 7.80
CA ILE A 264 24.80 -12.17 8.67
C ILE A 264 23.80 -13.31 8.77
N MET A 265 22.51 -13.02 8.99
CA MET A 265 21.46 -14.05 9.01
C MET A 265 21.42 -14.86 7.70
N GLY A 266 21.56 -14.19 6.55
CA GLY A 266 21.61 -14.85 5.25
C GLY A 266 22.81 -15.78 5.09
N LEU A 267 23.99 -15.36 5.53
CA LEU A 267 25.19 -16.20 5.50
C LEU A 267 25.07 -17.41 6.44
N MET A 268 24.48 -17.20 7.63
CA MET A 268 24.18 -18.28 8.57
C MET A 268 23.17 -19.27 7.99
N ALA A 269 22.09 -18.79 7.36
CA ALA A 269 21.09 -19.63 6.72
C ALA A 269 21.70 -20.46 5.57
N LYS A 270 22.54 -19.84 4.72
CA LYS A 270 23.23 -20.49 3.60
C LYS A 270 24.12 -21.66 4.03
N HIS A 271 24.81 -21.52 5.16
CA HIS A 271 25.74 -22.55 5.67
C HIS A 271 25.17 -23.37 6.82
N MET A 272 23.89 -23.20 7.16
CA MET A 272 23.27 -23.81 8.33
C MET A 272 23.48 -25.31 8.34
N ASP A 273 23.35 -25.99 7.19
CA ASP A 273 23.45 -27.44 7.04
C ASP A 273 24.83 -28.03 7.32
N ARG A 274 25.89 -27.20 7.30
CA ARG A 274 27.26 -27.65 7.57
C ARG A 274 27.52 -27.97 9.04
N PHE A 275 26.71 -27.40 9.94
CA PHE A 275 26.97 -27.49 11.38
C PHE A 275 26.23 -28.67 12.03
N GLY A 276 26.78 -29.19 13.13
CA GLY A 276 26.13 -30.23 13.92
C GLY A 276 25.07 -29.66 14.87
N VAL A 277 24.08 -30.49 15.21
CA VAL A 277 23.12 -30.20 16.28
C VAL A 277 23.68 -30.77 17.58
N ASP A 278 23.70 -29.95 18.63
CA ASP A 278 23.99 -30.40 19.98
C ASP A 278 22.79 -31.21 20.51
N GLN A 279 23.00 -32.50 20.78
CA GLN A 279 21.94 -33.41 21.22
C GLN A 279 21.38 -33.07 22.60
N ALA A 280 22.13 -32.36 23.44
CA ALA A 280 21.68 -31.99 24.79
C ALA A 280 20.69 -30.81 24.77
N THR A 281 20.91 -29.85 23.88
CA THR A 281 20.13 -28.61 23.83
C THR A 281 19.17 -28.54 22.64
N GLY A 282 19.33 -29.40 21.64
CA GLY A 282 18.64 -29.33 20.36
C GLY A 282 19.04 -28.11 19.53
N MET A 283 20.04 -27.35 19.95
CA MET A 283 20.53 -26.16 19.26
C MET A 283 21.67 -26.52 18.31
N LYS A 284 21.75 -25.79 17.21
CA LYS A 284 22.84 -25.91 16.24
C LYS A 284 23.97 -24.98 16.66
N LEU A 285 25.19 -25.52 16.77
CA LEU A 285 26.39 -24.76 17.10
C LEU A 285 27.03 -24.25 15.80
N VAL A 286 26.68 -23.03 15.42
CA VAL A 286 27.14 -22.39 14.19
C VAL A 286 28.49 -21.74 14.42
N ASN A 287 29.49 -22.15 13.64
CA ASN A 287 30.83 -21.54 13.68
C ASN A 287 30.86 -20.29 12.79
N ILE A 288 30.84 -19.12 13.42
CA ILE A 288 30.81 -17.83 12.73
C ILE A 288 32.16 -17.53 12.07
N SER A 289 33.27 -17.98 12.68
CA SER A 289 34.61 -17.84 12.09
C SER A 289 34.76 -18.66 10.81
N GLU A 290 34.17 -19.84 10.75
CA GLU A 290 34.15 -20.68 9.55
C GLU A 290 33.34 -20.04 8.42
N ILE A 291 32.13 -19.54 8.70
CA ILE A 291 31.31 -18.81 7.72
C ILE A 291 32.08 -17.62 7.15
N ARG A 292 32.75 -16.87 8.03
CA ARG A 292 33.55 -15.71 7.62
C ARG A 292 34.69 -16.14 6.68
N LYS A 293 35.40 -17.23 6.98
CA LYS A 293 36.46 -17.77 6.11
C LYS A 293 35.91 -18.23 4.76
N LEU A 294 34.77 -18.93 4.74
CA LEU A 294 34.16 -19.44 3.50
C LEU A 294 33.63 -18.34 2.57
N GLU A 295 33.15 -17.23 3.13
CA GLU A 295 32.56 -16.13 2.36
C GLU A 295 33.54 -14.97 2.11
N THR A 296 34.79 -15.06 2.61
CA THR A 296 35.84 -14.08 2.29
C THR A 296 36.49 -14.48 0.96
N PRO A 297 36.42 -13.64 -0.09
CA PRO A 297 37.11 -13.89 -1.35
C PRO A 297 38.64 -13.93 -1.13
N GLU A 298 39.40 -14.66 -1.96
CA GLU A 298 40.87 -14.68 -1.86
C GLU A 298 41.46 -13.26 -1.90
N GLY A 299 42.11 -12.83 -0.81
CA GLY A 299 42.64 -11.46 -0.66
C GLY A 299 41.59 -10.36 -0.48
N GLY A 300 40.32 -10.72 -0.28
CA GLY A 300 39.19 -9.82 -0.10
C GLY A 300 39.00 -9.33 1.32
N LYS A 301 38.02 -8.42 1.50
CA LYS A 301 37.58 -7.97 2.83
C LYS A 301 36.64 -8.99 3.43
N GLU A 302 36.69 -9.13 4.75
CA GLU A 302 35.74 -9.94 5.50
C GLU A 302 34.29 -9.48 5.25
N PRO A 303 33.32 -10.41 5.15
CA PRO A 303 31.93 -10.10 4.79
C PRO A 303 31.19 -9.28 5.86
N PHE A 304 31.58 -9.37 7.13
CA PHE A 304 30.98 -8.63 8.25
C PHE A 304 31.96 -8.55 9.44
N ARG A 305 31.68 -7.62 10.36
CA ARG A 305 32.43 -7.46 11.63
C ARG A 305 31.69 -8.11 12.79
N MET A 306 32.40 -8.55 13.81
CA MET A 306 31.79 -9.20 14.98
C MET A 306 30.86 -8.28 15.78
N GLU A 307 31.14 -6.97 15.80
CA GLU A 307 30.26 -5.98 16.42
C GLU A 307 28.86 -5.94 15.77
N GLU A 308 28.77 -6.28 14.48
CA GLU A 308 27.51 -6.31 13.72
C GLU A 308 26.65 -7.54 14.09
N PHE A 309 27.26 -8.56 14.71
CA PHE A 309 26.54 -9.72 15.24
C PHE A 309 25.68 -9.35 16.48
N THR A 310 26.00 -8.25 17.16
CA THR A 310 25.29 -7.86 18.38
C THR A 310 23.81 -7.61 18.15
N ASP A 311 23.41 -7.23 16.94
CA ASP A 311 22.00 -7.04 16.57
C ASP A 311 21.21 -8.35 16.62
N LEU A 312 21.80 -9.46 16.15
CA LEU A 312 21.15 -10.78 16.17
C LEU A 312 20.93 -11.27 17.61
N VAL A 313 21.89 -11.00 18.51
CA VAL A 313 21.78 -11.37 19.91
C VAL A 313 20.73 -10.53 20.63
N LYS A 314 20.72 -9.21 20.40
CA LYS A 314 19.74 -8.29 21.00
C LYS A 314 18.30 -8.63 20.59
N LEU A 315 18.10 -9.02 19.33
CA LEU A 315 16.80 -9.39 18.78
C LEU A 315 16.45 -10.87 19.06
N GLY A 316 17.30 -11.61 19.77
CA GLY A 316 17.02 -12.99 20.18
C GLY A 316 17.10 -14.03 19.05
N TYR A 317 17.63 -13.66 17.88
CA TYR A 317 17.83 -14.61 16.78
C TYR A 317 18.97 -15.60 17.07
N ALA A 318 19.97 -15.19 17.84
CA ALA A 318 21.12 -16.02 18.15
C ALA A 318 21.60 -15.84 19.59
N SER A 319 22.20 -16.90 20.15
CA SER A 319 22.84 -16.82 21.46
C SER A 319 24.13 -15.98 21.39
N SER A 320 24.56 -15.47 22.54
CA SER A 320 25.85 -14.78 22.67
C SER A 320 26.99 -15.61 22.08
N LEU A 321 27.93 -14.93 21.41
CA LEU A 321 29.13 -15.54 20.84
C LEU A 321 29.99 -16.15 21.95
N ASN A 322 30.22 -17.47 21.86
CA ASN A 322 31.19 -18.17 22.67
C ASN A 322 32.54 -18.17 21.95
N ILE A 323 33.51 -17.44 22.49
CA ILE A 323 34.84 -17.26 21.92
C ILE A 323 35.80 -18.20 22.63
N LYS A 324 36.19 -19.30 21.99
CA LYS A 324 37.27 -20.18 22.48
C LYS A 324 38.64 -19.71 21.99
N SER A 325 38.71 -19.20 20.75
CA SER A 325 39.90 -18.58 20.15
C SER A 325 39.48 -17.60 19.04
N GLN A 326 40.43 -16.84 18.46
CA GLN A 326 40.14 -15.98 17.30
C GLN A 326 39.60 -16.76 16.08
N GLU A 327 39.87 -18.07 16.01
CA GLU A 327 39.42 -18.94 14.92
C GLU A 327 38.21 -19.80 15.28
N GLU A 328 37.81 -19.81 16.56
CA GLU A 328 36.75 -20.66 17.09
C GLU A 328 35.71 -19.82 17.84
N MET A 329 34.80 -19.21 17.07
CA MET A 329 33.68 -18.45 17.59
C MET A 329 32.37 -19.14 17.22
N TYR A 330 31.62 -19.56 18.23
CA TYR A 330 30.38 -20.30 18.07
C TYR A 330 29.18 -19.50 18.57
N THR A 331 28.05 -19.65 17.91
CA THR A 331 26.74 -19.24 18.42
C THR A 331 25.78 -20.43 18.39
N ALA A 332 24.90 -20.50 19.38
CA ALA A 332 23.85 -21.49 19.43
C ALA A 332 22.55 -20.90 18.86
N VAL A 333 21.96 -21.56 17.88
CA VAL A 333 20.69 -21.18 17.25
C VAL A 333 19.76 -22.38 17.13
N LYS A 334 18.45 -22.17 17.31
CA LYS A 334 17.44 -23.16 16.97
C LYS A 334 17.20 -23.10 15.45
N ALA A 335 17.71 -24.09 14.71
CA ALA A 335 17.82 -24.01 13.25
C ALA A 335 16.49 -23.72 12.54
N GLU A 336 15.41 -24.45 12.85
CA GLU A 336 14.09 -24.21 12.23
C GLU A 336 13.58 -22.80 12.50
N SER A 337 13.56 -22.39 13.78
CA SER A 337 13.09 -21.06 14.17
C SER A 337 13.95 -19.94 13.57
N PHE A 338 15.25 -20.16 13.43
CA PHE A 338 16.17 -19.22 12.78
C PHE A 338 15.89 -19.09 11.29
N LEU A 339 15.72 -20.20 10.57
CA LEU A 339 15.42 -20.20 9.14
C LEU A 339 14.06 -19.56 8.85
N GLN A 340 13.07 -19.83 9.70
CA GLN A 340 11.76 -19.19 9.65
C GLN A 340 11.85 -17.67 9.87
N ALA A 341 12.59 -17.24 10.90
CA ALA A 341 12.85 -15.82 11.15
C ALA A 341 13.59 -15.16 9.98
N TYR A 342 14.57 -15.84 9.39
CA TYR A 342 15.29 -15.36 8.21
C TYR A 342 14.37 -15.13 7.00
N ARG A 343 13.50 -16.10 6.68
CA ARG A 343 12.50 -15.97 5.60
C ARG A 343 11.60 -14.75 5.84
N LEU A 344 11.15 -14.56 7.08
CA LEU A 344 10.29 -13.44 7.44
C LEU A 344 11.02 -12.09 7.34
N GLN A 345 12.25 -12.00 7.85
CA GLN A 345 13.07 -10.79 7.74
C GLN A 345 13.41 -10.45 6.28
N ARG A 346 13.50 -11.45 5.39
CA ARG A 346 13.68 -11.22 3.94
C ARG A 346 12.52 -10.45 3.31
N VAL A 347 11.29 -10.73 3.73
CA VAL A 347 10.10 -9.96 3.33
C VAL A 347 10.16 -8.55 3.89
N VAL A 348 10.44 -8.41 5.19
CA VAL A 348 10.52 -7.11 5.87
C VAL A 348 11.57 -6.20 5.21
N MET A 349 12.77 -6.72 4.94
CA MET A 349 13.84 -6.01 4.24
C MET A 349 13.44 -5.60 2.83
N SER A 350 12.75 -6.47 2.09
CA SER A 350 12.27 -6.16 0.73
C SER A 350 11.21 -5.04 0.75
N ILE A 351 10.29 -5.05 1.73
CA ILE A 351 9.32 -3.96 1.93
C ILE A 351 10.04 -2.63 2.22
N GLN A 352 11.02 -2.64 3.13
CA GLN A 352 11.81 -1.46 3.48
C GLN A 352 12.57 -0.93 2.25
N ALA A 353 13.18 -1.80 1.46
CA ALA A 353 13.89 -1.42 0.24
C ALA A 353 12.97 -0.76 -0.81
N VAL A 354 11.77 -1.33 -1.04
CA VAL A 354 10.76 -0.76 -1.95
C VAL A 354 10.28 0.59 -1.43
N ASN A 355 9.99 0.70 -0.14
CA ASN A 355 9.57 1.97 0.47
C ASN A 355 10.65 3.05 0.31
N GLU A 356 11.91 2.71 0.52
CA GLU A 356 13.04 3.63 0.33
C GLU A 356 13.22 4.05 -1.14
N GLN A 357 13.05 3.12 -2.09
CA GLN A 357 13.11 3.42 -3.51
C GLN A 357 11.98 4.36 -3.94
N LYS A 358 10.74 4.10 -3.52
CA LYS A 358 9.58 4.95 -3.81
C LYS A 358 9.71 6.32 -3.16
N ARG A 359 10.29 6.39 -1.95
CA ARG A 359 10.60 7.65 -1.27
C ARG A 359 11.59 8.50 -2.08
N LYS A 360 12.68 7.91 -2.59
CA LYS A 360 13.65 8.62 -3.44
C LYS A 360 13.05 9.06 -4.77
N ALA A 361 12.17 8.25 -5.36
CA ALA A 361 11.51 8.58 -6.62
C ALA A 361 10.48 9.71 -6.48
N GLY A 362 9.81 9.84 -5.33
CA GLY A 362 8.88 10.93 -5.05
C GLY A 362 9.52 12.22 -4.54
N ALA A 363 10.83 12.21 -4.27
CA ALA A 363 11.61 13.38 -3.85
C ALA A 363 12.35 14.06 -5.02
N ARG A 364 12.23 13.52 -6.23
CA ARG A 364 12.71 14.09 -7.51
C ARG A 364 11.51 14.53 -8.32
#